data_AF-A0A1Q6T2T9-F1
#
_entry.id   AF-A0A1Q6T2T9-F1
#
_cell.length_a   1.000
_cell.length_b   1.000
_cell.length_c   1.000
_cell.angle_alpha   90.00
_cell.angle_beta   90.00
_cell.angle_gamma   90.00
#
_symmetry.space_group_name_H-M   'P 1'
#
loop_
_entity.id
_entity.type
_entity.pdbx_description
1 polymer ?
#
loop_
_entity_poly.entity_id
_entity_poly.type
_entity_poly.pdbx_seq_one_letter_code
_entity_poly.pdbx_strand_id
1 'polypeptide(L)'
;MEEIVFPNQIRINRKMRGVSMQDLADRLGISLSAISKIEKGYRRLNQEQLILVAEVLDCSLQDLYVNEQNSQHDVVMAWKKEQERRQEINKSSGLKVLGAALRYIRNDKSLTLIEVAENADMTLSVYHRIEMGQREVSDKEYKSIAKALGMEVDTLKEEVKRLDAEGALEEIIAHNDTKYKVGNMGRPANEHSGNFVDLEALKVPVFGISGADGSIVVDRSSSSKEAVKPANLYDKRDIYGVSLCTRRLGSILSNRAVMFIAPSEVASVGDIALYYKTEQQAFVVSVREDETGQLYGLMWNPEERIYFSNDDFKKIHKVVDIAL
;
A
#
# COMPACT_ATOMS: atom_id res chain seq x y z
N MET A 1 7.94 -7.60 -12.81
CA MET A 1 8.90 -7.96 -11.76
C MET A 1 9.11 -6.68 -10.94
N GLU A 2 8.65 -6.68 -9.71
CA GLU A 2 8.40 -5.45 -8.94
C GLU A 2 9.71 -4.79 -8.47
N GLU A 3 10.02 -3.63 -9.04
CA GLU A 3 11.11 -2.76 -8.57
C GLU A 3 10.63 -1.91 -7.37
N ILE A 4 10.77 -2.47 -6.17
CA ILE A 4 10.43 -1.81 -4.92
C ILE A 4 11.65 -1.02 -4.39
N VAL A 5 11.41 0.21 -3.95
CA VAL A 5 12.35 1.04 -3.20
C VAL A 5 12.32 0.60 -1.75
N PHE A 6 13.46 0.20 -1.21
CA PHE A 6 13.62 0.07 0.23
C PHE A 6 14.34 1.29 0.82
N PRO A 7 13.98 1.71 2.04
CA PRO A 7 14.87 2.52 2.85
C PRO A 7 16.15 1.69 3.10
N ASN A 8 17.32 2.29 2.89
CA ASN A 8 18.57 1.53 2.84
C ASN A 8 19.39 1.68 4.12
N GLN A 9 19.82 0.55 4.69
CA GLN A 9 20.77 0.53 5.81
C GLN A 9 22.23 0.58 5.33
N ILE A 10 22.45 0.76 4.02
CA ILE A 10 23.77 0.76 3.38
C ILE A 10 24.72 1.72 4.09
N ARG A 11 24.27 2.94 4.40
CA ARG A 11 25.10 3.93 5.10
C ARG A 11 25.50 3.49 6.52
N ILE A 12 24.61 2.78 7.22
CA ILE A 12 24.82 2.34 8.60
C ILE A 12 25.76 1.15 8.61
N ASN A 13 25.47 0.13 7.82
CA ASN A 13 26.32 -1.05 7.66
C ASN A 13 27.73 -0.66 7.19
N ARG A 14 27.83 0.30 6.26
CA ARG A 14 29.10 0.84 5.80
C ARG A 14 29.89 1.50 6.94
N LYS A 15 29.25 2.33 7.76
CA LYS A 15 29.90 2.98 8.91
C LYS A 15 30.30 1.99 10.00
N MET A 16 29.43 1.04 10.33
CA MET A 16 29.69 -0.01 11.32
C MET A 16 30.92 -0.84 10.96
N ARG A 17 31.17 -1.03 9.67
CA ARG A 17 32.28 -1.82 9.14
C ARG A 17 33.48 -0.99 8.70
N GLY A 18 33.48 0.31 8.99
CA GLY A 18 34.61 1.21 8.71
C GLY A 18 34.89 1.46 7.23
N VAL A 19 33.95 1.15 6.32
CA VAL A 19 34.13 1.31 4.88
C VAL A 19 33.85 2.77 4.49
N SER A 20 34.69 3.40 3.66
CA SER A 20 34.40 4.76 3.18
C SER A 20 33.42 4.74 1.99
N MET A 21 32.77 5.88 1.70
CA MET A 21 31.92 5.98 0.49
C MET A 21 32.75 5.78 -0.79
N GLN A 22 34.03 6.16 -0.75
CA GLN A 22 34.95 6.01 -1.86
C GLN A 22 35.32 4.53 -2.07
N ASP A 23 35.63 3.81 -1.00
CA ASP A 23 35.94 2.37 -1.08
C ASP A 23 34.74 1.56 -1.60
N LEU A 24 33.53 1.93 -1.19
CA LEU A 24 32.30 1.30 -1.67
C LEU A 24 32.08 1.64 -3.17
N ALA A 25 32.32 2.89 -3.56
CA ALA A 25 32.21 3.36 -4.94
C ALA A 25 33.16 2.61 -5.87
N ASP A 26 34.43 2.49 -5.47
CA ASP A 26 35.49 1.85 -6.25
C ASP A 26 35.24 0.35 -6.41
N ARG A 27 34.74 -0.33 -5.36
CA ARG A 27 34.38 -1.76 -5.41
C ARG A 27 33.12 -2.05 -6.23
N LEU A 28 32.18 -1.12 -6.27
CA LEU A 28 30.96 -1.21 -7.09
C LEU A 28 31.16 -0.71 -8.53
N GLY A 29 32.32 -0.13 -8.84
CA GLY A 29 32.59 0.47 -10.15
C GLY A 29 31.68 1.66 -10.49
N ILE A 30 31.21 2.40 -9.48
CA ILE A 30 30.33 3.56 -9.65
C ILE A 30 30.93 4.80 -9.01
N SER A 31 30.45 5.98 -9.40
CA SER A 31 31.00 7.24 -8.86
C SER A 31 30.65 7.44 -7.38
N LEU A 32 31.49 8.18 -6.66
CA LEU A 32 31.21 8.63 -5.29
C LEU A 32 29.85 9.36 -5.20
N SER A 33 29.53 10.16 -6.21
CA SER A 33 28.24 10.87 -6.28
C SER A 33 27.06 9.91 -6.46
N ALA A 34 27.27 8.78 -7.15
CA ALA A 34 26.29 7.70 -7.24
C ALA A 34 26.03 7.06 -5.88
N ILE A 35 27.08 6.71 -5.13
CA ILE A 35 26.96 6.16 -3.78
C ILE A 35 26.25 7.14 -2.85
N SER A 36 26.62 8.42 -2.91
CA SER A 36 25.92 9.45 -2.12
C SER A 36 24.44 9.54 -2.46
N LYS A 37 24.08 9.44 -3.74
CA LYS A 37 22.69 9.41 -4.19
C LYS A 37 21.99 8.12 -3.79
N ILE A 38 22.69 6.98 -3.78
CA ILE A 38 22.18 5.69 -3.33
C ILE A 38 21.89 5.74 -1.83
N GLU A 39 22.87 6.08 -0.99
CA GLU A 39 22.73 6.17 0.49
C GLU A 39 21.67 7.19 0.95
N LYS A 40 21.35 8.19 0.13
CA LYS A 40 20.31 9.18 0.41
C LYS A 40 18.96 8.84 -0.24
N GLY A 41 18.85 7.69 -0.90
CA GLY A 41 17.62 7.21 -1.55
C GLY A 41 17.25 7.93 -2.84
N TYR A 42 18.14 8.74 -3.42
CA TYR A 42 17.93 9.42 -4.71
C TYR A 42 18.19 8.51 -5.92
N ARG A 43 18.94 7.42 -5.75
CA ARG A 43 19.29 6.49 -6.83
C ARG A 43 19.09 5.06 -6.34
N ARG A 44 18.39 4.26 -7.16
CA ARG A 44 18.13 2.84 -6.86
C ARG A 44 19.32 1.98 -7.26
N LEU A 45 19.50 0.88 -6.54
CA LEU A 45 20.41 -0.21 -6.91
C LEU A 45 19.62 -1.26 -7.68
N ASN A 46 20.22 -1.84 -8.72
CA ASN A 46 19.69 -3.06 -9.30
C ASN A 46 20.04 -4.27 -8.39
N GLN A 47 19.44 -5.43 -8.66
CA GLN A 47 19.64 -6.62 -7.83
C GLN A 47 21.11 -7.07 -7.78
N GLU A 48 21.83 -6.97 -8.90
CA GLU A 48 23.26 -7.29 -8.98
C GLU A 48 24.12 -6.36 -8.11
N GLN A 49 23.87 -5.05 -8.15
CA GLN A 49 24.56 -4.08 -7.31
C GLN A 49 24.19 -4.25 -5.84
N LEU A 50 22.98 -4.69 -5.53
CA LEU A 50 22.57 -4.96 -4.15
C LEU A 50 23.34 -6.16 -3.56
N ILE A 51 23.51 -7.22 -4.35
CA ILE A 51 24.33 -8.39 -3.99
C ILE A 51 25.78 -7.95 -3.80
N LEU A 52 26.32 -7.15 -4.71
CA LEU A 52 27.69 -6.65 -4.62
C LEU A 52 27.88 -5.73 -3.40
N VAL A 53 26.89 -4.89 -3.06
CA VAL A 53 26.91 -4.10 -1.81
C VAL A 53 26.92 -5.02 -0.59
N ALA A 54 26.12 -6.09 -0.58
CA ALA A 54 26.07 -7.05 0.53
C ALA A 54 27.39 -7.79 0.71
N GLU A 55 28.04 -8.19 -0.38
CA GLU A 55 29.37 -8.81 -0.36
C GLU A 55 30.45 -7.85 0.14
N VAL A 56 30.47 -6.61 -0.35
CA VAL A 56 31.46 -5.59 0.07
C VAL A 56 31.28 -5.22 1.54
N LEU A 57 30.03 -5.17 1.99
CA LEU A 57 29.69 -4.91 3.38
C LEU A 57 29.62 -6.18 4.21
N ASP A 58 29.99 -7.36 3.68
CA ASP A 58 30.00 -8.65 4.39
C ASP A 58 28.74 -8.90 5.26
N CYS A 59 27.57 -8.49 4.77
CA CYS A 59 26.29 -8.58 5.48
C CYS A 59 25.26 -9.35 4.65
N SER A 60 24.19 -9.82 5.30
CA SER A 60 23.09 -10.43 4.57
C SER A 60 22.34 -9.38 3.76
N LEU A 61 21.74 -9.78 2.63
CA LEU A 61 20.81 -8.93 1.88
C LEU A 61 19.68 -8.39 2.77
N GLN A 62 19.25 -9.20 3.75
CA GLN A 62 18.22 -8.80 4.73
C GLN A 62 18.65 -7.62 5.60
N ASP A 63 19.95 -7.48 5.88
CA ASP A 63 20.50 -6.40 6.72
C ASP A 63 20.58 -5.06 5.98
N LEU A 64 20.52 -5.08 4.64
CA LEU A 64 20.49 -3.88 3.81
C LEU A 64 19.09 -3.26 3.75
N TYR A 65 18.06 -4.05 4.01
CA TYR A 65 16.67 -3.62 4.04
C TYR A 65 16.30 -3.01 5.41
N VAL A 66 15.54 -1.94 5.41
CA VAL A 66 14.93 -1.38 6.62
C VAL A 66 13.62 -2.10 6.89
N ASN A 67 13.58 -2.90 7.95
CA ASN A 67 12.36 -3.46 8.53
C ASN A 67 11.98 -2.67 9.79
N GLU A 68 10.68 -2.42 10.01
CA GLU A 68 10.13 -1.71 11.19
C GLU A 68 10.49 -2.39 12.51
N GLN A 69 10.84 -3.68 12.50
CA GLN A 69 11.20 -4.46 13.68
C GLN A 69 12.71 -4.42 14.02
N ASN A 70 13.58 -4.10 13.05
CA ASN A 70 15.04 -4.22 13.19
C ASN A 70 15.83 -2.92 12.98
N SER A 71 15.18 -1.80 12.65
CA SER A 71 15.87 -0.55 12.30
C SER A 71 15.86 0.46 13.45
N GLN A 72 16.98 1.15 13.69
CA GLN A 72 17.06 2.19 14.74
C GLN A 72 16.07 3.33 14.48
N HIS A 73 15.39 3.79 15.54
CA HIS A 73 14.38 4.85 15.51
C HIS A 73 14.88 6.15 14.84
N ASP A 74 16.15 6.50 15.05
CA ASP A 74 16.78 7.71 14.49
C ASP A 74 16.85 7.70 12.96
N VAL A 75 16.96 6.53 12.35
CA VAL A 75 17.08 6.34 10.89
C VAL A 75 15.72 6.56 10.22
N VAL A 76 14.67 6.05 10.86
CA VAL A 76 13.27 6.24 10.44
C VAL A 76 12.88 7.71 10.57
N MET A 77 13.29 8.37 11.64
CA MET A 77 13.00 9.79 11.89
C MET A 77 13.78 10.73 10.96
N ALA A 78 15.06 10.48 10.71
CA ALA A 78 15.86 11.25 9.75
C ALA A 78 15.32 11.13 8.31
N TRP A 79 14.80 9.95 7.96
CA TRP A 79 14.13 9.71 6.69
C TRP A 79 12.79 10.46 6.58
N LYS A 80 11.93 10.38 7.61
CA LYS A 80 10.66 11.13 7.65
C LYS A 80 10.89 12.64 7.48
N LYS A 81 11.84 13.18 8.23
CA LYS A 81 12.21 14.61 8.18
C LYS A 81 12.74 15.05 6.81
N GLU A 82 13.50 14.19 6.13
CA GLU A 82 14.01 14.49 4.78
C GLU A 82 12.91 14.39 3.71
N GLN A 83 11.92 13.50 3.87
CA GLN A 83 10.75 13.45 3.00
C GLN A 83 9.87 14.69 3.18
N GLU A 84 9.57 15.07 4.42
CA GLU A 84 8.80 16.27 4.75
C GLU A 84 9.47 17.54 4.22
N ARG A 85 10.79 17.67 4.39
CA ARG A 85 11.57 18.80 3.84
C ARG A 85 11.44 18.89 2.31
N ARG A 86 11.43 17.76 1.60
CA ARG A 86 11.27 17.74 0.13
C ARG A 86 9.85 18.05 -0.30
N GLN A 87 8.84 17.58 0.43
CA GLN A 87 7.45 17.94 0.18
C GLN A 87 7.24 19.45 0.36
N GLU A 88 7.82 20.03 1.41
CA GLU A 88 7.73 21.46 1.70
C GLU A 88 8.41 22.32 0.63
N ILE A 89 9.60 21.90 0.15
CA ILE A 89 10.30 22.57 -0.96
C ILE A 89 9.50 22.45 -2.27
N ASN A 90 8.91 21.28 -2.54
CA ASN A 90 8.15 21.04 -3.76
C ASN A 90 6.80 21.76 -3.78
N LYS A 91 6.23 22.07 -2.61
CA LYS A 91 5.00 22.88 -2.46
C LYS A 91 5.20 24.33 -2.94
N SER A 92 6.40 24.87 -2.73
CA SER A 92 6.80 26.23 -3.17
C SER A 92 7.31 26.29 -4.62
N SER A 93 7.70 25.16 -5.22
CA SER A 93 8.49 25.11 -6.47
C SER A 93 7.65 25.03 -7.76
N GLY A 94 6.31 25.05 -7.69
CA GLY A 94 5.45 24.95 -8.89
C GLY A 94 5.46 23.57 -9.57
N LEU A 95 6.24 22.61 -9.07
CA LEU A 95 6.31 21.23 -9.53
C LEU A 95 4.99 20.48 -9.38
N LYS A 96 4.26 20.75 -8.30
CA LYS A 96 2.93 20.19 -8.05
C LYS A 96 1.89 20.73 -9.02
N VAL A 97 1.98 22.02 -9.34
CA VAL A 97 1.15 22.70 -10.35
C VAL A 97 1.41 22.08 -11.72
N LEU A 98 2.69 21.95 -12.11
CA LEU A 98 3.05 21.31 -13.37
C LEU A 98 2.56 19.87 -13.46
N GLY A 99 2.77 19.06 -12.43
CA GLY A 99 2.33 17.67 -12.41
C GLY A 99 0.81 17.52 -12.51
N ALA A 100 0.07 18.34 -11.75
CA ALA A 100 -1.39 18.37 -11.80
C ALA A 100 -1.92 18.83 -13.17
N ALA A 101 -1.30 19.85 -13.77
CA ALA A 101 -1.66 20.32 -15.10
C ALA A 101 -1.40 19.25 -16.18
N LEU A 102 -0.26 18.56 -16.13
CA LEU A 102 0.03 17.44 -17.03
C LEU A 102 -1.02 16.33 -16.89
N ARG A 103 -1.45 16.03 -15.67
CA ARG A 103 -2.50 15.05 -15.41
C ARG A 103 -3.86 15.48 -15.97
N TYR A 104 -4.21 16.74 -15.79
CA TYR A 104 -5.46 17.32 -16.31
C TYR A 104 -5.48 17.23 -17.84
N ILE A 105 -4.43 17.75 -18.50
CA ILE A 105 -4.31 17.77 -19.97
C ILE A 105 -4.29 16.34 -20.53
N ARG A 106 -3.61 15.41 -19.85
CA ARG A 106 -3.58 14.00 -20.25
C ARG A 106 -4.97 13.37 -20.18
N ASN A 107 -5.74 13.63 -19.12
CA ASN A 107 -7.09 13.11 -18.95
C ASN A 107 -8.08 13.74 -19.96
N ASP A 108 -7.97 15.05 -20.21
CA ASP A 108 -8.74 15.76 -21.23
C ASP A 108 -8.53 15.14 -22.62
N LYS A 109 -7.27 14.80 -22.94
CA LYS A 109 -6.90 14.10 -24.18
C LYS A 109 -7.15 12.59 -24.15
N SER A 110 -7.72 12.06 -23.07
CA SER A 110 -7.98 10.62 -22.88
C SER A 110 -6.75 9.72 -23.09
N LEU A 111 -5.55 10.24 -22.81
CA LEU A 111 -4.29 9.52 -22.93
C LEU A 111 -3.97 8.77 -21.63
N THR A 112 -3.40 7.58 -21.75
CA THR A 112 -2.91 6.81 -20.62
C THR A 112 -1.51 7.27 -20.19
N LEU A 113 -1.15 6.95 -18.95
CA LEU A 113 0.18 7.27 -18.41
C LEU A 113 1.31 6.58 -19.20
N ILE A 114 1.01 5.41 -19.77
CA ILE A 114 1.94 4.61 -20.58
C ILE A 114 2.17 5.29 -21.93
N GLU A 115 1.09 5.68 -22.61
CA GLU A 115 1.18 6.31 -23.94
C GLU A 115 1.96 7.62 -23.90
N VAL A 116 1.76 8.47 -22.88
CA VAL A 116 2.54 9.72 -22.77
C VAL A 116 4.00 9.43 -22.45
N ALA A 117 4.29 8.43 -21.61
CA ALA A 117 5.66 8.05 -21.30
C ALA A 117 6.41 7.53 -22.54
N GLU A 118 5.79 6.64 -23.30
CA GLU A 118 6.36 6.08 -24.54
C GLU A 118 6.56 7.17 -25.60
N ASN A 119 5.56 8.03 -25.82
CA ASN A 119 5.66 9.12 -26.79
C ASN A 119 6.67 10.20 -26.39
N ALA A 120 6.98 10.33 -25.10
CA ALA A 120 7.98 11.27 -24.59
C ALA A 120 9.37 10.65 -24.39
N ASP A 121 9.59 9.43 -24.90
CA ASP A 121 10.85 8.67 -24.79
C ASP A 121 11.35 8.56 -23.34
N MET A 122 10.43 8.27 -22.42
CA MET A 122 10.74 8.08 -21.02
C MET A 122 10.10 6.82 -20.46
N THR A 123 10.68 6.28 -19.39
CA THR A 123 10.06 5.15 -18.71
C THR A 123 8.78 5.60 -18.00
N LEU A 124 7.79 4.71 -17.92
CA LEU A 124 6.54 4.94 -17.17
C LEU A 124 6.81 5.48 -15.75
N SER A 125 7.82 4.93 -15.08
CA SER A 125 8.24 5.31 -13.73
C SER A 125 8.77 6.76 -13.66
N VAL A 126 9.46 7.22 -14.71
CA VAL A 126 9.96 8.60 -14.80
C VAL A 126 8.81 9.56 -15.03
N TYR A 127 7.96 9.29 -16.03
CA TYR A 127 6.80 10.13 -16.34
C TYR A 127 5.84 10.24 -15.14
N HIS A 128 5.57 9.12 -14.48
CA HIS A 128 4.73 9.09 -13.29
C HIS A 128 5.26 10.02 -12.18
N ARG A 129 6.57 10.00 -11.87
CA ARG A 129 7.15 10.90 -10.86
C ARG A 129 7.07 12.38 -11.26
N ILE A 130 7.08 12.67 -12.56
CA ILE A 130 6.91 14.02 -13.10
C ILE A 130 5.47 14.49 -12.92
N GLU A 131 4.48 13.68 -13.37
CA GLU A 131 3.04 13.99 -13.21
C GLU A 131 2.64 14.11 -11.73
N MET A 132 3.41 13.50 -10.85
CA MET A 132 3.26 13.61 -9.42
C MET A 132 3.87 14.85 -8.75
N GLY A 133 4.66 15.63 -9.48
CA GLY A 133 5.43 16.75 -8.92
C GLY A 133 6.51 16.31 -7.92
N GLN A 134 7.00 15.07 -8.03
CA GLN A 134 8.09 14.54 -7.19
C GLN A 134 9.47 14.70 -7.82
N ARG A 135 9.52 15.01 -9.12
CA ARG A 135 10.76 15.12 -9.88
C ARG A 135 10.72 16.36 -10.75
N GLU A 136 11.84 17.08 -10.76
CA GLU A 136 12.08 18.18 -11.69
C GLU A 136 12.16 17.69 -13.14
N VAL A 137 11.74 18.55 -14.04
CA VAL A 137 11.72 18.29 -15.48
C VAL A 137 12.78 19.18 -16.11
N SER A 138 13.71 18.58 -16.82
CA SER A 138 14.66 19.35 -17.64
C SER A 138 13.98 19.93 -18.87
N ASP A 139 14.54 21.00 -19.45
CA ASP A 139 13.97 21.62 -20.66
C ASP A 139 13.80 20.65 -21.84
N LYS A 140 14.68 19.63 -21.92
CA LYS A 140 14.60 18.57 -22.95
C LYS A 140 13.42 17.62 -22.69
N GLU A 141 13.21 17.22 -21.43
CA GLU A 141 12.09 16.37 -21.04
C GLU A 141 10.78 17.13 -21.19
N TYR A 142 10.74 18.42 -20.85
CA TYR A 142 9.57 19.26 -21.02
C TYR A 142 9.15 19.36 -22.49
N LYS A 143 10.12 19.56 -23.40
CA LYS A 143 9.90 19.51 -24.85
C LYS A 143 9.34 18.16 -25.31
N SER A 144 9.87 17.08 -24.77
CA SER A 144 9.44 15.72 -25.13
C SER A 144 8.02 15.42 -24.65
N ILE A 145 7.67 15.88 -23.44
CA ILE A 145 6.30 15.78 -22.89
C ILE A 145 5.32 16.63 -23.68
N ALA A 146 5.68 17.88 -24.02
CA ALA A 146 4.83 18.75 -24.84
C ALA A 146 4.52 18.10 -26.20
N LYS A 147 5.56 17.56 -26.86
CA LYS A 147 5.40 16.82 -28.11
C LYS A 147 4.51 15.58 -27.94
N ALA A 148 4.69 14.81 -26.87
CA ALA A 148 3.88 13.62 -26.57
C ALA A 148 2.40 13.96 -26.33
N LEU A 149 2.11 15.12 -25.76
CA LEU A 149 0.76 15.65 -25.59
C LEU A 149 0.22 16.31 -26.86
N GLY A 150 0.99 16.41 -27.94
CA GLY A 150 0.59 17.09 -29.18
C GLY A 150 0.43 18.60 -28.99
N MET A 151 1.28 19.22 -28.17
CA MET A 151 1.29 20.67 -27.90
C MET A 151 2.67 21.27 -28.11
N GLU A 152 2.70 22.55 -28.46
CA GLU A 152 3.94 23.33 -28.42
C GLU A 152 4.30 23.68 -26.97
N VAL A 153 5.60 23.86 -26.71
CA VAL A 153 6.14 24.14 -25.36
C VAL A 153 5.51 25.38 -24.74
N ASP A 154 5.33 26.43 -25.54
CA ASP A 154 4.80 27.70 -25.05
C ASP A 154 3.30 27.61 -24.79
N THR A 155 2.55 26.91 -25.65
CA THR A 155 1.13 26.60 -25.41
C THR A 155 0.94 25.76 -24.14
N LEU A 156 1.81 24.79 -23.88
CA LEU A 156 1.76 24.00 -22.64
C LEU A 156 2.00 24.88 -21.41
N LYS A 157 2.94 25.83 -21.47
CA LYS A 157 3.20 26.76 -20.36
C LYS A 157 2.02 27.70 -20.10
N GLU A 158 1.40 28.22 -21.16
CA GLU A 158 0.21 29.08 -21.04
C GLU A 158 -0.96 28.31 -20.44
N GLU A 159 -1.15 27.07 -20.87
CA GLU A 159 -2.20 26.20 -20.36
C GLU A 159 -2.00 25.87 -18.87
N VAL A 160 -0.77 25.55 -18.46
CA VAL A 160 -0.44 25.32 -17.04
C VAL A 160 -0.76 26.56 -16.19
N LYS A 161 -0.43 27.76 -16.68
CA LYS A 161 -0.73 29.02 -15.98
C LYS A 161 -2.23 29.29 -15.92
N ARG A 162 -2.97 28.99 -16.98
CA ARG A 162 -4.43 29.16 -17.03
C ARG A 162 -5.12 28.25 -15.99
N LEU A 163 -4.78 26.97 -16.00
CA LEU A 163 -5.36 25.98 -15.08
C LEU A 163 -5.03 26.28 -13.62
N ASP A 164 -3.84 26.83 -13.34
CA ASP A 164 -3.45 27.30 -12.00
C ASP A 164 -4.30 28.51 -11.56
N ALA A 165 -4.49 29.49 -12.45
CA ALA A 165 -5.31 30.68 -12.16
C ALA A 165 -6.80 30.37 -11.99
N GLU A 166 -7.31 29.34 -12.66
CA GLU A 166 -8.71 28.88 -12.57
C GLU A 166 -8.98 28.01 -11.33
N GLY A 167 -7.94 27.62 -10.57
CA GLY A 167 -8.09 26.78 -9.38
C GLY A 167 -8.43 25.30 -9.67
N ALA A 168 -8.54 24.92 -10.94
CA ALA A 168 -8.88 23.56 -11.38
C ALA A 168 -7.83 22.50 -10.97
N LEU A 169 -6.62 22.94 -10.62
CA LEU A 169 -5.52 22.07 -10.22
C LEU A 169 -5.51 21.77 -8.72
N GLU A 170 -6.19 22.56 -7.88
CA GLU A 170 -6.15 22.42 -6.42
C GLU A 170 -6.75 21.08 -5.96
N GLU A 171 -7.88 20.67 -6.54
CA GLU A 171 -8.52 19.38 -6.25
C GLU A 171 -7.65 18.19 -6.67
N ILE A 172 -6.95 18.32 -7.81
CA ILE A 172 -6.05 17.28 -8.32
C ILE A 172 -4.80 17.16 -7.45
N ILE A 173 -4.25 18.29 -6.99
CA ILE A 173 -3.10 18.33 -6.07
C ILE A 173 -3.48 17.70 -4.73
N ALA A 174 -4.64 18.06 -4.16
CA ALA A 174 -5.16 17.49 -2.93
C ALA A 174 -5.41 15.97 -3.03
N HIS A 175 -5.92 15.50 -4.18
CA HIS A 175 -6.14 14.08 -4.45
C HIS A 175 -4.83 13.30 -4.67
N ASN A 176 -3.79 13.96 -5.20
CA ASN A 176 -2.47 13.36 -5.40
C ASN A 176 -1.73 13.20 -4.06
N ASP A 177 -1.81 14.19 -3.17
CA ASP A 177 -1.21 14.13 -1.84
C ASP A 177 -1.92 13.11 -0.92
N THR A 178 -3.23 12.89 -1.08
CA THR A 178 -3.96 11.83 -0.35
C THR A 178 -3.57 10.42 -0.81
N LYS A 179 -3.33 10.20 -2.11
CA LYS A 179 -2.89 8.89 -2.62
C LYS A 179 -1.50 8.47 -2.13
N TYR A 180 -0.62 9.44 -1.82
CA TYR A 180 0.72 9.19 -1.29
C TYR A 180 0.86 9.31 0.22
N LYS A 181 -0.14 9.87 0.92
CA LYS A 181 -0.35 9.51 2.32
C LYS A 181 -0.66 8.01 2.46
N VAL A 182 -1.34 7.39 1.49
CA VAL A 182 -1.65 5.95 1.52
C VAL A 182 -0.47 5.07 1.08
N GLY A 183 0.37 5.54 0.13
CA GLY A 183 1.56 4.80 -0.35
C GLY A 183 2.86 5.00 0.43
N ASN A 184 2.91 5.96 1.36
CA ASN A 184 4.11 6.30 2.14
C ASN A 184 3.91 6.11 3.66
N MET A 185 2.90 5.33 4.05
CA MET A 185 2.68 4.91 5.42
C MET A 185 3.10 3.45 5.63
N GLY A 186 4.23 3.24 6.30
CA GLY A 186 4.07 2.63 7.62
C GLY A 186 3.17 3.58 8.42
N ARG A 187 2.07 3.05 8.97
CA ARG A 187 0.97 3.74 9.68
C ARG A 187 1.23 5.22 10.04
N PRO A 188 0.28 6.14 9.82
CA PRO A 188 0.52 7.54 10.12
C PRO A 188 0.60 7.71 11.63
N ALA A 189 1.73 8.27 12.10
CA ALA A 189 1.63 9.23 13.17
C ALA A 189 1.07 10.51 12.56
N ASN A 190 -0.23 10.72 12.71
CA ASN A 190 -0.87 12.00 12.45
C ASN A 190 -0.72 12.83 13.75
N GLU A 191 0.02 13.93 13.69
CA GLU A 191 -0.35 15.14 14.45
C GLU A 191 -1.12 16.06 13.49
N HIS A 192 -2.44 16.06 13.58
CA HIS A 192 -3.27 16.96 14.41
C HIS A 192 -3.56 18.30 13.71
N SER A 193 -4.70 18.38 13.04
CA SER A 193 -5.72 19.32 13.50
C SER A 193 -6.85 18.50 14.14
N GLY A 194 -6.76 18.37 15.46
CA GLY A 194 -7.78 17.90 16.40
C GLY A 194 -8.73 16.80 15.91
N ASN A 195 -8.31 15.54 16.05
CA ASN A 195 -9.19 14.43 16.45
C ASN A 195 -8.29 13.25 16.83
N PHE A 196 -7.99 13.14 18.12
CA PHE A 196 -7.30 11.99 18.71
C PHE A 196 -8.12 10.74 18.35
N VAL A 197 -7.63 9.90 17.44
CA VAL A 197 -8.26 8.59 17.18
C VAL A 197 -7.87 7.71 18.34
N ASP A 198 -8.81 7.53 19.26
CA ASP A 198 -8.64 6.69 20.44
C ASP A 198 -8.36 5.24 19.98
N LEU A 199 -7.09 4.82 20.11
CA LEU A 199 -6.64 3.48 19.75
C LEU A 199 -7.31 2.39 20.60
N GLU A 200 -7.77 2.72 21.81
CA GLU A 200 -8.60 1.82 22.62
C GLU A 200 -9.99 1.65 22.00
N ALA A 201 -10.59 2.74 21.48
CA ALA A 201 -11.88 2.68 20.79
C ALA A 201 -11.85 1.90 19.47
N LEU A 202 -10.66 1.61 18.92
CA LEU A 202 -10.47 0.83 17.70
C LEU A 202 -10.18 -0.66 17.96
N LYS A 203 -10.02 -1.08 19.21
CA LYS A 203 -9.85 -2.50 19.52
C LYS A 203 -11.18 -3.21 19.39
N VAL A 204 -11.14 -4.37 18.74
CA VAL A 204 -12.26 -5.29 18.67
C VAL A 204 -11.88 -6.61 19.34
N PRO A 205 -12.81 -7.21 20.10
CA PRO A 205 -12.59 -8.53 20.66
C PRO A 205 -12.51 -9.56 19.53
N VAL A 206 -11.55 -10.48 19.65
CA VAL A 206 -11.36 -11.61 18.75
C VAL A 206 -11.80 -12.87 19.46
N PHE A 207 -12.68 -13.61 18.81
CA PHE A 207 -13.22 -14.88 19.28
C PHE A 207 -12.73 -16.03 18.39
N GLY A 208 -13.04 -17.27 18.75
CA GLY A 208 -12.82 -18.41 17.86
C GLY A 208 -11.84 -19.43 18.42
N ILE A 209 -12.39 -20.59 18.80
CA ILE A 209 -11.64 -21.79 19.15
C ILE A 209 -11.94 -22.85 18.09
N SER A 210 -10.94 -23.66 17.73
CA SER A 210 -11.12 -24.74 16.76
C SER A 210 -12.12 -25.78 17.30
N GLY A 211 -13.19 -26.03 16.55
CA GLY A 211 -14.12 -27.13 16.80
C GLY A 211 -13.61 -28.46 16.22
N ALA A 212 -14.23 -29.56 16.61
CA ALA A 212 -13.83 -30.92 16.21
C ALA A 212 -14.12 -31.25 14.74
N ASP A 213 -15.09 -30.58 14.13
CA ASP A 213 -15.60 -30.79 12.77
C ASP A 213 -15.10 -29.72 11.78
N GLY A 214 -14.06 -28.96 12.14
CA GLY A 214 -13.57 -27.83 11.35
C GLY A 214 -14.43 -26.57 11.46
N SER A 215 -15.44 -26.57 12.33
CA SER A 215 -16.14 -25.36 12.77
C SER A 215 -15.24 -24.47 13.63
N ILE A 216 -15.64 -23.21 13.77
CA ILE A 216 -15.10 -22.25 14.70
C ILE A 216 -16.16 -22.00 15.78
N VAL A 217 -15.79 -22.24 17.04
CA VAL A 217 -16.62 -21.93 18.20
C VAL A 217 -16.41 -20.46 18.56
N VAL A 218 -17.43 -19.65 18.33
CA VAL A 218 -17.47 -18.20 18.58
C VAL A 218 -18.32 -17.93 19.82
N ASP A 219 -17.69 -17.98 20.99
CA ASP A 219 -18.31 -17.55 22.24
C ASP A 219 -18.07 -16.07 22.48
N ARG A 220 -19.13 -15.26 22.40
CA ARG A 220 -19.06 -13.80 22.59
C ARG A 220 -18.81 -13.36 24.04
N SER A 221 -18.91 -14.27 25.00
CA SER A 221 -18.63 -13.98 26.41
C SER A 221 -17.15 -14.08 26.77
N SER A 222 -16.37 -14.82 25.98
CA SER A 222 -14.95 -15.09 26.23
C SER A 222 -14.11 -14.71 25.02
N SER A 223 -13.64 -13.46 24.98
CA SER A 223 -12.70 -13.01 23.95
C SER A 223 -11.32 -13.63 24.18
N SER A 224 -10.73 -14.21 23.14
CA SER A 224 -9.41 -14.85 23.22
C SER A 224 -8.26 -13.83 23.16
N LYS A 225 -8.45 -12.73 22.43
CA LYS A 225 -7.50 -11.61 22.31
C LYS A 225 -8.21 -10.37 21.78
N GLU A 226 -7.53 -9.24 21.78
CA GLU A 226 -7.98 -8.02 21.09
C GLU A 226 -7.19 -7.83 19.80
N ALA A 227 -7.84 -7.33 18.76
CA ALA A 227 -7.20 -6.90 17.52
C ALA A 227 -7.54 -5.45 17.23
N VAL A 228 -6.57 -4.70 16.74
CA VAL A 228 -6.80 -3.34 16.26
C VAL A 228 -7.46 -3.44 14.90
N LYS A 229 -8.61 -2.79 14.76
CA LYS A 229 -9.34 -2.70 13.52
C LYS A 229 -8.47 -2.11 12.38
N PRO A 230 -8.55 -2.63 11.16
CA PRO A 230 -7.95 -2.03 9.97
C PRO A 230 -8.54 -0.65 9.64
N ALA A 231 -7.75 0.23 9.01
CA ALA A 231 -8.15 1.62 8.75
C ALA A 231 -9.39 1.75 7.84
N ASN A 232 -9.56 0.83 6.91
CA ASN A 232 -10.72 0.64 6.04
C ASN A 232 -12.01 0.24 6.77
N LEU A 233 -11.94 0.01 8.09
CA LEU A 233 -13.07 -0.48 8.90
C LEU A 233 -13.43 0.46 10.07
N TYR A 234 -12.74 1.60 10.23
CA TYR A 234 -12.91 2.55 11.35
C TYR A 234 -14.31 3.14 11.48
N ASP A 235 -14.98 3.34 10.36
CA ASP A 235 -16.34 3.87 10.25
C ASP A 235 -17.43 2.85 10.63
N LYS A 236 -17.13 1.56 10.50
CA LYS A 236 -18.07 0.47 10.81
C LYS A 236 -18.09 0.21 12.31
N ARG A 237 -19.26 0.10 12.94
CA ARG A 237 -19.37 -0.03 14.41
C ARG A 237 -19.58 -1.46 14.90
N ASP A 238 -20.15 -2.32 14.08
CA ASP A 238 -20.58 -3.67 14.43
C ASP A 238 -19.55 -4.75 14.04
N ILE A 239 -18.26 -4.45 14.19
CA ILE A 239 -17.19 -5.38 13.80
C ILE A 239 -16.65 -6.14 15.00
N TYR A 240 -16.47 -7.44 14.81
CA TYR A 240 -15.73 -8.29 15.72
C TYR A 240 -14.71 -9.13 14.97
N GLY A 241 -13.70 -9.60 15.69
CA GLY A 241 -12.68 -10.48 15.14
C GLY A 241 -13.04 -11.95 15.34
N VAL A 242 -12.66 -12.80 14.39
CA VAL A 242 -12.61 -14.26 14.59
C VAL A 242 -11.26 -14.79 14.14
N SER A 243 -10.61 -15.58 14.99
CA SER A 243 -9.38 -16.28 14.61
C SER A 243 -9.70 -17.35 13.58
N LEU A 244 -8.95 -17.37 12.47
CA LEU A 244 -9.03 -18.41 11.44
C LEU A 244 -8.34 -19.68 11.97
N CYS A 245 -9.00 -20.40 12.88
CA CYS A 245 -8.49 -21.61 13.50
C CYS A 245 -8.92 -22.89 12.75
N THR A 246 -9.31 -22.77 11.48
CA THR A 246 -9.78 -23.87 10.64
C THR A 246 -9.06 -23.91 9.29
N ARG A 247 -8.91 -25.11 8.72
CA ARG A 247 -8.30 -25.33 7.38
C ARG A 247 -9.33 -25.53 6.27
N ARG A 248 -10.60 -25.19 6.54
CA ARG A 248 -11.72 -25.40 5.60
C ARG A 248 -11.64 -24.55 4.34
N LEU A 249 -10.86 -23.46 4.35
CA LEU A 249 -10.50 -22.67 3.15
C LEU A 249 -9.20 -23.14 2.47
N GLY A 250 -8.68 -24.31 2.82
CA GLY A 250 -7.39 -24.80 2.34
C GLY A 250 -6.21 -24.27 3.16
N SER A 251 -4.99 -24.38 2.62
CA SER A 251 -3.73 -23.98 3.28
C SER A 251 -3.23 -22.59 2.89
N ILE A 252 -4.06 -21.80 2.18
CA ILE A 252 -3.67 -20.50 1.63
C ILE A 252 -3.49 -19.46 2.74
N LEU A 253 -4.31 -19.53 3.79
CA LEU A 253 -4.31 -18.58 4.90
C LEU A 253 -3.70 -19.23 6.15
N SER A 254 -2.90 -18.46 6.89
CA SER A 254 -2.30 -18.90 8.15
C SER A 254 -3.38 -19.20 9.19
N ASN A 255 -3.23 -20.30 9.93
CA ASN A 255 -4.11 -20.66 11.05
C ASN A 255 -4.09 -19.64 12.23
N ARG A 256 -3.30 -18.57 12.13
CA ARG A 256 -3.22 -17.47 13.10
C ARG A 256 -3.87 -16.18 12.60
N ALA A 257 -4.35 -16.17 11.36
CA ALA A 257 -4.99 -15.01 10.77
C ALA A 257 -6.24 -14.61 11.56
N VAL A 258 -6.53 -13.31 11.60
CA VAL A 258 -7.74 -12.75 12.22
C VAL A 258 -8.63 -12.24 11.11
N MET A 259 -9.82 -12.83 11.00
CA MET A 259 -10.88 -12.33 10.14
C MET A 259 -11.64 -11.23 10.88
N PHE A 260 -11.93 -10.12 10.21
CA PHE A 260 -12.83 -9.09 10.68
C PHE A 260 -14.19 -9.30 10.04
N ILE A 261 -15.24 -9.36 10.87
CA ILE A 261 -16.59 -9.74 10.45
C ILE A 261 -17.52 -8.56 10.69
N ALA A 262 -18.33 -8.25 9.68
CA ALA A 262 -19.39 -7.24 9.75
C ALA A 262 -20.76 -7.91 9.50
N PRO A 263 -21.56 -8.17 10.55
CA PRO A 263 -22.90 -8.74 10.43
C PRO A 263 -23.90 -7.87 9.67
N SER A 264 -23.72 -6.54 9.69
CA SER A 264 -24.59 -5.62 8.95
C SER A 264 -24.39 -5.68 7.43
N GLU A 265 -23.27 -6.23 6.96
CA GLU A 265 -23.00 -6.33 5.53
C GLU A 265 -23.50 -7.64 4.93
N VAL A 266 -24.19 -7.51 3.79
CA VAL A 266 -24.68 -8.65 3.04
C VAL A 266 -23.52 -9.28 2.27
N ALA A 267 -23.27 -10.57 2.51
CA ALA A 267 -22.31 -11.35 1.75
C ALA A 267 -22.84 -11.62 0.33
N SER A 268 -22.00 -11.37 -0.68
CA SER A 268 -22.30 -11.54 -2.10
C SER A 268 -21.46 -12.66 -2.72
N VAL A 269 -21.79 -13.05 -3.94
CA VAL A 269 -21.02 -14.05 -4.70
C VAL A 269 -19.55 -13.62 -4.81
N GLY A 270 -18.64 -14.51 -4.46
CA GLY A 270 -17.20 -14.24 -4.42
C GLY A 270 -16.67 -13.87 -3.04
N ASP A 271 -17.52 -13.44 -2.12
CA ASP A 271 -17.11 -13.10 -0.75
C ASP A 271 -16.77 -14.36 0.07
N ILE A 272 -16.03 -14.14 1.15
CA ILE A 272 -15.88 -15.10 2.25
C ILE A 272 -16.84 -14.68 3.36
N ALA A 273 -17.50 -15.65 3.99
CA ALA A 273 -18.42 -15.39 5.08
C ALA A 273 -18.27 -16.42 6.21
N LEU A 274 -18.70 -16.03 7.41
CA LEU A 274 -18.98 -16.95 8.50
C LEU A 274 -20.46 -17.35 8.44
N TYR A 275 -20.72 -18.63 8.22
CA TYR A 275 -22.05 -19.23 8.32
C TYR A 275 -22.26 -19.86 9.68
N TYR A 276 -23.21 -19.33 10.47
CA TYR A 276 -23.57 -19.86 11.78
C TYR A 276 -24.58 -20.99 11.66
N LYS A 277 -24.17 -22.21 12.04
CA LYS A 277 -25.08 -23.36 12.13
C LYS A 277 -25.86 -23.33 13.45
N THR A 278 -25.24 -22.84 14.51
CA THR A 278 -25.84 -22.55 15.82
C THR A 278 -25.36 -21.18 16.31
N GLU A 279 -25.85 -20.68 17.45
CA GLU A 279 -25.45 -19.37 17.96
C GLU A 279 -23.94 -19.22 18.22
N GLN A 280 -23.25 -20.33 18.51
CA GLN A 280 -21.82 -20.32 18.82
C GLN A 280 -20.99 -21.09 17.78
N GLN A 281 -21.60 -21.91 16.92
CA GLN A 281 -20.86 -22.73 15.97
C GLN A 281 -20.96 -22.13 14.56
N ALA A 282 -19.82 -21.71 14.01
CA ALA A 282 -19.73 -21.11 12.69
C ALA A 282 -18.77 -21.85 11.76
N PHE A 283 -19.03 -21.78 10.47
CA PHE A 283 -18.18 -22.33 9.40
C PHE A 283 -17.73 -21.22 8.48
N VAL A 284 -16.47 -21.25 8.09
CA VAL A 284 -15.95 -20.33 7.07
C VAL A 284 -16.27 -20.90 5.70
N VAL A 285 -16.99 -20.12 4.90
CA VAL A 285 -17.49 -20.53 3.58
C VAL A 285 -17.14 -19.49 2.53
N SER A 286 -16.90 -19.93 1.31
CA SER A 286 -16.84 -19.05 0.15
C SER A 286 -18.22 -19.00 -0.51
N VAL A 287 -18.80 -17.81 -0.63
CA VAL A 287 -20.15 -17.63 -1.18
C VAL A 287 -20.11 -17.77 -2.69
N ARG A 288 -20.97 -18.64 -3.23
CA ARG A 288 -21.09 -18.97 -4.65
C ARG A 288 -22.57 -19.01 -5.04
N GLU A 289 -22.79 -18.98 -6.33
CA GLU A 289 -24.11 -19.10 -6.96
C GLU A 289 -24.05 -20.28 -7.92
N ASP A 290 -25.13 -21.06 -7.99
CA ASP A 290 -25.27 -22.13 -8.96
C ASP A 290 -25.93 -21.65 -10.26
N GLU A 291 -26.08 -22.55 -11.24
CA GLU A 291 -26.69 -22.24 -12.55
C GLU A 291 -28.16 -21.82 -12.45
N THR A 292 -28.83 -22.08 -11.31
CA THR A 292 -30.23 -21.72 -11.06
C THR A 292 -30.38 -20.37 -10.35
N GLY A 293 -29.25 -19.74 -9.98
CA GLY A 293 -29.22 -18.50 -9.22
C GLY A 293 -29.30 -18.68 -7.71
N GLN A 294 -29.22 -19.92 -7.21
CA GLN A 294 -29.31 -20.23 -5.79
C GLN A 294 -27.94 -20.08 -5.13
N LEU A 295 -27.87 -19.30 -4.05
CA LEU A 295 -26.65 -19.08 -3.30
C LEU A 295 -26.31 -20.28 -2.41
N TYR A 296 -25.02 -20.62 -2.36
CA TYR A 296 -24.47 -21.64 -1.49
C TYR A 296 -23.07 -21.27 -0.97
N GLY A 297 -22.72 -21.79 0.20
CA GLY A 297 -21.40 -21.70 0.79
C GLY A 297 -20.57 -22.92 0.43
N LEU A 298 -19.39 -22.70 -0.13
CA LEU A 298 -18.43 -23.75 -0.47
C LEU A 298 -17.30 -23.79 0.58
N MET A 299 -17.08 -24.97 1.16
CA MET A 299 -15.90 -25.31 1.97
C MET A 299 -15.00 -26.21 1.12
N TRP A 300 -13.69 -26.05 1.18
CA TRP A 300 -12.74 -26.72 0.26
C TRP A 300 -12.08 -27.97 0.83
N ASN A 301 -12.07 -28.17 2.14
CA ASN A 301 -11.29 -29.25 2.76
C ASN A 301 -12.03 -30.03 3.86
N PRO A 302 -12.69 -31.16 3.55
CA PRO A 302 -13.07 -31.60 2.20
C PRO A 302 -14.07 -30.66 1.51
N GLU A 303 -14.25 -30.85 0.20
CA GLU A 303 -15.24 -30.10 -0.58
C GLU A 303 -16.65 -30.41 -0.10
N GLU A 304 -17.34 -29.40 0.43
CA GLU A 304 -18.71 -29.50 0.94
C GLU A 304 -19.47 -28.23 0.59
N ARG A 305 -20.74 -28.40 0.18
CA ARG A 305 -21.64 -27.30 -0.21
C ARG A 305 -22.79 -27.17 0.78
N ILE A 306 -23.05 -25.96 1.23
CA ILE A 306 -24.19 -25.62 2.10
C ILE A 306 -25.07 -24.64 1.32
N TYR A 307 -26.23 -25.08 0.87
CA TYR A 307 -27.20 -24.19 0.23
C TYR A 307 -27.87 -23.30 1.27
N PHE A 308 -27.92 -21.99 1.01
CA PHE A 308 -28.52 -21.03 1.93
C PHE A 308 -30.01 -20.91 1.68
N SER A 309 -30.84 -21.13 2.70
CA SER A 309 -32.26 -20.79 2.61
C SER A 309 -32.49 -19.28 2.80
N ASN A 310 -33.68 -18.77 2.45
CA ASN A 310 -34.02 -17.36 2.66
C ASN A 310 -33.96 -16.91 4.12
N ASP A 311 -34.08 -17.84 5.08
CA ASP A 311 -33.96 -17.54 6.52
C ASP A 311 -32.50 -17.55 7.01
N ASP A 312 -31.59 -18.12 6.23
CA ASP A 312 -30.18 -18.26 6.60
C ASP A 312 -29.35 -17.01 6.33
N PHE A 313 -29.86 -16.02 5.59
CA PHE A 313 -29.14 -14.76 5.35
C PHE A 313 -28.75 -14.05 6.64
N LYS A 314 -29.56 -14.18 7.71
CA LYS A 314 -29.24 -13.63 9.05
C LYS A 314 -28.12 -14.37 9.77
N LYS A 315 -27.80 -15.59 9.33
CA LYS A 315 -26.75 -16.45 9.90
C LYS A 315 -25.44 -16.33 9.13
N ILE A 316 -25.40 -15.56 8.05
CA ILE A 316 -24.23 -15.35 7.21
C ILE A 316 -23.67 -13.97 7.55
N HIS A 317 -22.52 -13.94 8.18
CA HIS A 317 -21.82 -12.68 8.46
C HIS A 317 -20.64 -12.53 7.51
N LYS A 318 -20.57 -11.41 6.79
CA LYS A 318 -19.52 -11.15 5.80
C LYS A 318 -18.16 -10.98 6.47
N VAL A 319 -17.14 -11.64 5.93
CA VAL A 319 -15.73 -11.35 6.24
C VAL A 319 -15.32 -10.16 5.38
N VAL A 320 -15.03 -9.03 6.02
CA VAL A 320 -14.71 -7.76 5.34
C VAL A 320 -13.20 -7.53 5.20
N ASP A 321 -12.40 -8.19 6.05
CA ASP A 321 -10.94 -8.13 5.98
C ASP A 321 -10.30 -9.33 6.69
N ILE A 322 -9.07 -9.67 6.33
CA ILE A 322 -8.29 -10.75 6.93
C ILE A 322 -6.88 -10.23 7.21
N ALA A 323 -6.53 -10.11 8.49
CA ALA A 323 -5.16 -9.83 8.92
C ALA A 323 -4.38 -11.14 9.08
N LEU A 324 -3.30 -11.29 8.31
CA LEU A 324 -2.41 -12.46 8.33
C LEU A 324 -1.38 -12.42 9.46
#